data_AF-A0A9E4BM20-F1
#
_entry.id   AF-A0A9E4BM20-F1
#
_cell.length_a   1.000
_cell.length_b   1.000
_cell.length_c   1.000
_cell.angle_alpha   90.00
_cell.angle_beta   90.00
_cell.angle_gamma   90.00
#
_symmetry.space_group_name_H-M   'P 1'
#
loop_
_entity.id
_entity.type
_entity.pdbx_description
1 polymer ?
#
loop_
_entity_poly.entity_id
_entity_poly.type
_entity_poly.pdbx_seq_one_letter_code
_entity_poly.pdbx_strand_id
1 'polypeptide(L)'
;MAFKVKIKNIGKLKDAEVCIGQFTVFAGPNNTCKSFVSKLLYSLFNAMNANHVATHLNNLIEPIKRDLLGTKLWVPYGKGNLSWLPALKKEAKKLEDLVKVASADELDELIPALISQTEKIQELVDATLMNTGHRKDLEDIKNFLSELNEELHQTKTENFIVAGIGYELSENLIQNFQVSIVSDLIRKEGAPSEVGVEDFGKFAFLDEGVGFEIDRSGVKQLQQYSRVIYLESPVYWKLKTALENTRDYVQQRYGSGTLSSVPGYFYDLASALKFEYTGKMAFPDVYTKLTGKNVIGGKIVLPGKWQQFLIACHSYGNRQPRHPGIAN
;
A
#
# COMPACT_ATOMS: atom_id res chain seq x y z
N MET A 1 -8.47 -6.80 -19.67
CA MET A 1 -9.72 -6.02 -19.58
C MET A 1 -9.46 -4.61 -20.07
N ALA A 2 -10.51 -3.90 -20.46
CA ALA A 2 -10.45 -2.46 -20.65
C ALA A 2 -11.59 -1.84 -19.84
N PHE A 3 -11.31 -0.77 -19.10
CA PHE A 3 -12.28 -0.08 -18.26
C PHE A 3 -12.10 1.43 -18.39
N LYS A 4 -13.19 2.17 -18.17
CA LYS A 4 -13.19 3.63 -18.17
C LYS A 4 -12.98 4.18 -16.77
N VAL A 5 -12.19 5.25 -16.69
CA VAL A 5 -12.00 6.04 -15.49
C VAL A 5 -12.46 7.46 -15.75
N LYS A 6 -13.47 7.89 -15.01
CA LYS A 6 -14.00 9.26 -15.02
C LYS A 6 -13.43 10.00 -13.83
N ILE A 7 -12.82 11.16 -14.07
CA ILE A 7 -12.16 12.00 -13.07
C ILE A 7 -12.79 13.38 -13.12
N LYS A 8 -13.29 13.87 -11.99
CA LYS A 8 -13.91 15.20 -11.91
C LYS A 8 -13.35 16.00 -10.75
N ASN A 9 -13.08 17.28 -11.03
CA ASN A 9 -12.69 18.31 -10.06
C ASN A 9 -11.50 17.99 -9.14
N ILE A 10 -10.58 17.15 -9.59
CA ILE A 10 -9.39 16.76 -8.81
C ILE A 10 -8.13 17.37 -9.44
N GLY A 11 -7.32 18.06 -8.63
CA GLY A 11 -6.12 18.77 -9.03
C GLY A 11 -6.39 19.79 -10.13
N LYS A 12 -5.70 19.66 -11.27
CA LYS A 12 -5.92 20.54 -12.45
C LYS A 12 -7.06 20.03 -13.36
N LEU A 13 -7.60 18.84 -13.12
CA LEU A 13 -8.62 18.23 -13.96
C LEU A 13 -10.00 18.70 -13.51
N LYS A 14 -10.77 19.31 -14.43
CA LYS A 14 -12.18 19.66 -14.19
C LYS A 14 -13.08 18.46 -14.51
N ASP A 15 -12.88 17.89 -15.68
CA ASP A 15 -13.58 16.70 -16.17
C ASP A 15 -12.63 15.99 -17.14
N ALA A 16 -12.48 14.68 -16.96
CA ALA A 16 -11.69 13.83 -17.82
C ALA A 16 -12.24 12.40 -17.81
N GLU A 17 -12.25 11.75 -18.97
CA GLU A 17 -12.49 10.32 -19.10
C GLU A 17 -11.27 9.69 -19.78
N VAL A 18 -10.74 8.62 -19.21
CA VAL A 18 -9.64 7.84 -19.78
C VAL A 18 -10.02 6.37 -19.88
N CYS A 19 -9.65 5.73 -20.98
CA CYS A 19 -9.80 4.29 -21.14
C CYS A 19 -8.48 3.60 -20.79
N ILE A 20 -8.53 2.66 -19.86
CA ILE A 20 -7.38 1.85 -19.45
C ILE A 20 -7.57 0.45 -20.02
N GLY A 21 -6.67 0.04 -20.93
CA GLY A 21 -6.62 -1.31 -21.48
C GLY A 21 -5.46 -2.13 -20.93
N GLN A 22 -5.18 -3.28 -21.54
CA GLN A 22 -4.02 -4.12 -21.18
C GLN A 22 -2.68 -3.40 -21.37
N PHE A 23 -2.61 -2.52 -22.37
CA PHE A 23 -1.48 -1.63 -22.61
C PHE A 23 -2.06 -0.26 -22.95
N THR A 24 -1.63 0.78 -22.22
CA THR A 24 -2.15 2.14 -22.39
C THR A 24 -1.00 3.12 -22.29
N VAL A 25 -0.93 4.03 -23.26
CA VAL A 25 0.11 5.06 -23.31
C VAL A 25 -0.56 6.42 -23.18
N PHE A 26 -0.24 7.13 -22.10
CA PHE A 26 -0.60 8.55 -21.96
C PHE A 26 0.46 9.40 -22.64
N ALA A 27 0.15 9.93 -23.83
CA ALA A 27 1.04 10.82 -24.58
C ALA A 27 0.49 12.25 -24.64
N GLY A 28 1.38 13.23 -24.77
CA GLY A 28 1.01 14.64 -24.92
C GLY A 28 2.09 15.60 -24.39
N PRO A 29 1.94 16.92 -24.64
CA PRO A 29 2.89 17.94 -24.20
C PRO A 29 3.17 17.94 -22.69
N ASN A 30 4.28 18.53 -22.26
CA ASN A 30 4.54 18.70 -20.82
C ASN A 30 3.41 19.49 -20.15
N ASN A 31 3.17 19.22 -18.85
CA ASN A 31 2.14 19.89 -18.04
C ASN A 31 0.68 19.64 -18.46
N THR A 32 0.38 18.59 -19.25
CA THR A 32 -1.00 18.17 -19.59
C THR A 32 -1.59 17.13 -18.62
N CYS A 33 -1.19 17.16 -17.35
CA CYS A 33 -1.71 16.27 -16.29
C CYS A 33 -1.46 14.76 -16.47
N LYS A 34 -0.65 14.31 -17.43
CA LYS A 34 -0.32 12.88 -17.63
C LYS A 34 0.23 12.21 -16.37
N SER A 35 1.19 12.85 -15.72
CA SER A 35 1.77 12.35 -14.46
C SER A 35 0.75 12.40 -13.32
N PHE A 36 -0.18 13.35 -13.33
CA PHE A 36 -1.24 13.44 -12.34
C PHE A 36 -2.19 12.24 -12.44
N VAL A 37 -2.70 11.96 -13.64
CA VAL A 37 -3.62 10.83 -13.89
C VAL A 37 -2.95 9.50 -13.56
N SER A 38 -1.71 9.29 -14.02
CA SER A 38 -1.01 8.02 -13.75
C SER A 38 -0.70 7.80 -12.27
N LYS A 39 -0.33 8.86 -11.51
CA LYS A 39 -0.16 8.79 -10.06
C LYS A 39 -1.46 8.49 -9.33
N LEU A 40 -2.55 9.14 -9.75
CA LEU A 40 -3.88 8.91 -9.19
C LEU A 40 -4.30 7.44 -9.37
N LEU A 41 -4.17 6.91 -10.59
CA LEU A 41 -4.46 5.51 -10.88
C LEU A 41 -3.58 4.57 -10.06
N TYR A 42 -2.29 4.86 -9.93
CA TYR A 42 -1.40 4.09 -9.07
C TYR A 42 -1.89 4.10 -7.61
N SER A 43 -2.16 5.27 -7.03
CA SER A 43 -2.63 5.36 -5.64
C SER A 43 -3.91 4.57 -5.42
N LEU A 44 -4.88 4.65 -6.34
CA LEU A 44 -6.13 3.89 -6.24
C LEU A 44 -5.89 2.39 -6.34
N PHE A 45 -5.17 1.92 -7.37
CA PHE A 45 -4.97 0.49 -7.59
C PHE A 45 -4.04 -0.14 -6.56
N ASN A 46 -2.99 0.57 -6.14
CA ASN A 46 -2.10 0.11 -5.09
C ASN A 46 -2.87 -0.06 -3.77
N ALA A 47 -3.70 0.92 -3.41
CA ALA A 47 -4.56 0.82 -2.25
C ALA A 47 -5.47 -0.41 -2.36
N MET A 48 -6.20 -0.58 -3.46
CA MET A 48 -7.12 -1.72 -3.63
C MET A 48 -6.42 -3.10 -3.55
N ASN A 49 -5.15 -3.17 -3.94
CA ASN A 49 -4.34 -4.39 -3.89
C ASN A 49 -3.70 -4.66 -2.52
N ALA A 50 -3.89 -3.80 -1.53
CA ALA A 50 -3.35 -3.97 -0.20
C ALA A 50 -4.08 -5.06 0.61
N ASN A 51 -3.43 -5.54 1.67
CA ASN A 51 -4.08 -6.36 2.68
C ASN A 51 -4.76 -5.46 3.70
N HIS A 52 -5.98 -5.05 3.40
CA HIS A 52 -6.76 -4.07 4.16
C HIS A 52 -6.93 -4.43 5.65
N VAL A 53 -7.10 -5.71 5.95
CA VAL A 53 -7.22 -6.21 7.34
C VAL A 53 -5.91 -6.00 8.09
N ALA A 54 -4.80 -6.46 7.53
CA ALA A 54 -3.49 -6.26 8.16
C ALA A 54 -3.14 -4.77 8.26
N THR A 55 -3.51 -3.95 7.28
CA THR A 55 -3.28 -2.50 7.34
C THR A 55 -4.04 -1.88 8.52
N HIS A 56 -5.35 -2.14 8.62
CA HIS A 56 -6.16 -1.56 9.71
C HIS A 56 -5.66 -2.03 11.07
N LEU A 57 -5.42 -3.33 11.24
CA LEU A 57 -4.87 -3.87 12.49
C LEU A 57 -3.50 -3.26 12.82
N ASN A 58 -2.60 -3.08 11.85
CA ASN A 58 -1.31 -2.44 12.08
C ASN A 58 -1.49 -1.00 12.56
N ASN A 59 -2.44 -0.24 12.00
CA ASN A 59 -2.74 1.11 12.45
C ASN A 59 -3.24 1.13 13.90
N LEU A 60 -4.13 0.21 14.28
CA LEU A 60 -4.64 0.10 15.65
C LEU A 60 -3.53 -0.24 16.66
N ILE A 61 -2.59 -1.11 16.29
CA ILE A 61 -1.50 -1.50 17.20
C ILE A 61 -0.28 -0.56 17.13
N GLU A 62 -0.23 0.39 16.19
CA GLU A 62 0.93 1.27 16.01
C GLU A 62 1.30 2.07 17.26
N PRO A 63 0.37 2.64 18.05
CA PRO A 63 0.70 3.28 19.32
C PRO A 63 1.43 2.32 20.28
N ILE A 64 0.94 1.08 20.40
CA ILE A 64 1.55 0.03 21.23
C ILE A 64 2.95 -0.31 20.72
N LYS A 65 3.12 -0.48 19.40
CA LYS A 65 4.43 -0.77 18.79
C LYS A 65 5.41 0.37 19.01
N ARG A 66 5.00 1.60 18.76
CA ARG A 66 5.82 2.80 18.95
C ARG A 66 6.34 2.91 20.38
N ASP A 67 5.47 2.64 21.35
CA ASP A 67 5.78 2.87 22.76
C ASP A 67 6.48 1.66 23.38
N LEU A 68 6.11 0.42 23.03
CA LEU A 68 6.77 -0.78 23.57
C LEU A 68 7.97 -1.25 22.77
N LEU A 69 7.91 -1.26 21.44
CA LEU A 69 8.98 -1.79 20.57
C LEU A 69 9.97 -0.69 20.13
N GLY A 70 9.54 0.57 20.15
CA GLY A 70 10.41 1.72 19.89
C GLY A 70 11.42 2.00 21.01
N THR A 71 12.34 2.92 20.75
CA THR A 71 13.34 3.39 21.72
C THR A 71 12.82 4.52 22.63
N LYS A 72 11.51 4.81 22.61
CA LYS A 72 10.92 6.01 23.21
C LYS A 72 10.58 5.90 24.69
N LEU A 73 10.63 4.72 25.30
CA LEU A 73 10.41 4.61 26.75
C LEU A 73 11.50 5.39 27.47
N TRP A 74 11.12 6.56 27.98
CA TRP A 74 12.01 7.39 28.78
C TRP A 74 12.22 6.70 30.12
N VAL A 75 13.44 6.22 30.32
CA VAL A 75 13.84 5.62 31.59
C VAL A 75 14.73 6.62 32.30
N PRO A 76 14.30 7.19 33.44
CA PRO A 76 15.18 8.01 34.25
C PRO A 76 16.38 7.17 34.70
N TYR A 77 17.58 7.67 34.40
CA TYR A 77 18.85 7.05 34.80
C TYR A 77 18.85 6.82 36.33
N GLY A 78 18.97 5.56 36.74
CA GLY A 78 19.29 5.18 38.12
C GLY A 78 18.13 4.86 39.07
N LYS A 79 16.84 4.82 38.64
CA LYS A 79 15.72 4.49 39.57
C LYS A 79 14.63 3.54 39.05
N GLY A 80 14.61 3.14 37.78
CA GLY A 80 13.60 2.22 37.26
C GLY A 80 14.10 0.77 37.20
N ASN A 81 13.54 -0.13 38.01
CA ASN A 81 13.66 -1.56 37.74
C ASN A 81 12.90 -1.87 36.42
N LEU A 82 13.62 -2.10 35.32
CA LEU A 82 13.07 -2.40 33.99
C LEU A 82 12.89 -3.90 33.72
N SER A 83 12.92 -4.75 34.75
CA SER A 83 12.77 -6.21 34.58
C SER A 83 11.49 -6.62 33.83
N TRP A 84 10.45 -5.78 33.85
CA TRP A 84 9.18 -5.98 33.12
C TRP A 84 9.27 -5.67 31.61
N LEU A 85 10.19 -4.80 31.18
CA LEU A 85 10.23 -4.30 29.81
C LEU A 85 10.50 -5.42 28.76
N PRO A 86 11.45 -6.34 28.99
CA PRO A 86 11.65 -7.47 28.08
C PRO A 86 10.41 -8.34 27.91
N ALA A 87 9.63 -8.55 28.97
CA ALA A 87 8.39 -9.33 28.92
C ALA A 87 7.33 -8.61 28.08
N LEU A 88 7.10 -7.32 28.31
CA LEU A 88 6.17 -6.53 27.49
C LEU A 88 6.58 -6.48 26.02
N LYS A 89 7.87 -6.25 25.73
CA LYS A 89 8.39 -6.27 24.36
C LYS A 89 8.15 -7.61 23.66
N LYS A 90 8.33 -8.72 24.37
CA LYS A 90 8.08 -10.06 23.86
C LYS A 90 6.60 -10.26 23.50
N GLU A 91 5.69 -9.87 24.39
CA GLU A 91 4.25 -10.03 24.14
C GLU A 91 3.74 -9.06 23.05
N ALA A 92 4.22 -7.82 23.02
CA ALA A 92 3.94 -6.87 21.93
C ALA A 92 4.47 -7.37 20.58
N LYS A 93 5.62 -8.07 20.56
CA LYS A 93 6.17 -8.67 19.34
C LYS A 93 5.28 -9.79 18.82
N LYS A 94 4.74 -10.64 19.69
CA LYS A 94 3.77 -11.68 19.30
C LYS A 94 2.50 -11.06 18.71
N LEU A 95 2.00 -9.98 19.30
CA LEU A 95 0.85 -9.25 18.75
C LEU A 95 1.16 -8.73 17.33
N GLU A 96 2.33 -8.12 17.13
CA GLU A 96 2.78 -7.69 15.80
C GLU A 96 2.83 -8.86 14.80
N ASP A 97 3.35 -10.02 15.23
CA ASP A 97 3.49 -11.17 14.34
C ASP A 97 2.13 -11.81 13.99
N LEU A 98 1.14 -11.78 14.89
CA LEU A 98 -0.25 -12.15 14.58
C LEU A 98 -0.86 -11.22 13.53
N VAL A 99 -0.65 -9.90 13.66
CA VAL A 99 -1.17 -8.92 12.71
C VAL A 99 -0.55 -9.05 11.31
N LYS A 100 0.73 -9.44 11.21
CA LYS A 100 1.40 -9.63 9.91
C LYS A 100 0.80 -10.72 9.04
N VAL A 101 0.24 -11.76 9.66
CA VAL A 101 -0.38 -12.88 8.94
C VAL A 101 -1.88 -12.69 8.75
N ALA A 102 -2.48 -11.66 9.36
CA ALA A 102 -3.90 -11.44 9.29
C ALA A 102 -4.36 -11.17 7.84
N SER A 103 -5.42 -11.87 7.44
CA SER A 103 -6.04 -11.73 6.12
C SER A 103 -7.56 -11.64 6.30
N ALA A 104 -8.26 -11.21 5.24
CA ALA A 104 -9.72 -11.14 5.26
C ALA A 104 -10.38 -12.50 5.49
N ASP A 105 -9.77 -13.58 4.98
CA ASP A 105 -10.33 -14.93 5.07
C ASP A 105 -10.10 -15.57 6.44
N GLU A 106 -9.06 -15.16 7.17
CA GLU A 106 -8.66 -15.75 8.45
C GLU A 106 -8.99 -14.86 9.67
N LEU A 107 -9.51 -13.64 9.45
CA LEU A 107 -9.69 -12.66 10.53
C LEU A 107 -10.60 -13.19 11.65
N ASP A 108 -11.74 -13.78 11.31
CA ASP A 108 -12.69 -14.30 12.30
C ASP A 108 -12.05 -15.38 13.20
N GLU A 109 -11.16 -16.20 12.65
CA GLU A 109 -10.41 -17.23 13.40
C GLU A 109 -9.24 -16.63 14.21
N LEU A 110 -8.68 -15.51 13.75
CA LEU A 110 -7.57 -14.81 14.40
C LEU A 110 -8.01 -13.89 15.54
N ILE A 111 -9.25 -13.37 15.52
CA ILE A 111 -9.78 -12.45 16.54
C ILE A 111 -9.57 -12.99 17.97
N PRO A 112 -9.91 -14.26 18.31
CA PRO A 112 -9.66 -14.79 19.65
C PRO A 112 -8.19 -14.78 20.06
N ALA A 113 -7.28 -15.03 19.12
CA ALA A 113 -5.84 -14.99 19.38
C ALA A 113 -5.33 -13.55 19.61
N LEU A 114 -5.85 -12.58 18.84
CA LEU A 114 -5.56 -11.16 19.01
C LEU A 114 -6.07 -10.64 20.35
N ILE A 115 -7.29 -11.00 20.74
CA ILE A 115 -7.88 -10.66 22.05
C ILE A 115 -7.02 -11.24 23.18
N SER A 116 -6.75 -12.55 23.15
CA SER A 116 -5.94 -13.21 24.18
C SER A 116 -4.53 -12.59 24.30
N GLN A 117 -3.94 -12.17 23.19
CA GLN A 117 -2.62 -11.53 23.21
C GLN A 117 -2.68 -10.10 23.76
N THR A 118 -3.74 -9.34 23.44
CA THR A 118 -4.01 -8.01 23.99
C THR A 118 -4.21 -8.06 25.51
N GLU A 119 -5.01 -9.03 25.99
CA GLU A 119 -5.25 -9.25 27.43
C GLU A 119 -3.97 -9.58 28.20
N LYS A 120 -3.09 -10.43 27.65
CA LYS A 120 -1.79 -10.72 28.27
C LYS A 120 -0.90 -9.48 28.41
N ILE A 121 -0.91 -8.60 27.41
CA ILE A 121 -0.16 -7.34 27.49
C ILE A 121 -0.79 -6.45 28.57
N GLN A 122 -2.13 -6.36 28.61
CA GLN A 122 -2.86 -5.58 29.59
C GLN A 122 -2.57 -6.02 31.03
N GLU A 123 -2.60 -7.34 31.31
CA GLU A 123 -2.26 -7.91 32.63
C GLU A 123 -0.84 -7.53 33.08
N LEU A 124 0.14 -7.59 32.16
CA LEU A 124 1.53 -7.21 32.46
C LEU A 124 1.66 -5.71 32.70
N VAL A 125 0.94 -4.88 31.95
CA VAL A 125 0.90 -3.42 32.15
C VAL A 125 0.31 -3.09 33.52
N ASP A 126 -0.81 -3.70 33.88
CA ASP A 126 -1.47 -3.50 35.18
C ASP A 126 -0.59 -3.94 36.35
N ALA A 127 0.01 -5.13 36.27
CA ALA A 127 0.96 -5.60 37.28
C ALA A 127 2.18 -4.66 37.41
N THR A 128 2.63 -4.06 36.30
CA THR A 128 3.73 -3.11 36.33
C THR A 128 3.30 -1.79 36.98
N LEU A 129 2.15 -1.23 36.62
CA LEU A 129 1.60 -0.01 37.22
C LEU A 129 1.41 -0.15 38.75
N MET A 130 0.95 -1.32 39.22
CA MET A 130 0.84 -1.60 40.66
C MET A 130 2.20 -1.54 41.39
N ASN A 131 3.26 -2.00 40.74
CA ASN A 131 4.61 -2.07 41.32
C ASN A 131 5.41 -0.77 41.16
N THR A 132 5.19 -0.02 40.09
CA THR A 132 5.95 1.21 39.78
C THR A 132 5.24 2.50 40.17
N GLY A 133 3.95 2.43 40.51
CA GLY A 133 3.09 3.60 40.68
C GLY A 133 2.76 4.28 39.34
N HIS A 134 2.39 5.56 39.40
CA HIS A 134 1.91 6.33 38.25
C HIS A 134 2.99 6.48 37.16
N ARG A 135 2.67 5.98 35.96
CA ARG A 135 3.52 6.05 34.78
C ARG A 135 2.66 6.29 33.55
N LYS A 136 2.67 7.53 33.07
CA LYS A 136 1.84 7.99 31.96
C LYS A 136 2.02 7.14 30.69
N ASP A 137 3.25 6.73 30.37
CA ASP A 137 3.55 5.85 29.23
C ASP A 137 2.80 4.52 29.31
N LEU A 138 2.73 3.91 30.48
CA LEU A 138 1.98 2.66 30.68
C LEU A 138 0.46 2.88 30.72
N GLU A 139 0.00 4.02 31.23
CA GLU A 139 -1.41 4.38 31.22
C GLU A 139 -1.93 4.63 29.80
N ASP A 140 -1.14 5.33 28.97
CA ASP A 140 -1.44 5.54 27.56
C ASP A 140 -1.53 4.19 26.84
N ILE A 141 -0.57 3.28 27.07
CA ILE A 141 -0.61 1.91 26.51
C ILE A 141 -1.86 1.15 26.98
N LYS A 142 -2.21 1.23 28.26
CA LYS A 142 -3.43 0.60 28.81
C LYS A 142 -4.70 1.12 28.12
N ASN A 143 -4.79 2.41 27.88
CA ASN A 143 -5.94 3.00 27.17
C ASN A 143 -6.00 2.48 25.73
N PHE A 144 -4.87 2.46 25.01
CA PHE A 144 -4.82 1.91 23.65
C PHE A 144 -5.18 0.42 23.59
N LEU A 145 -4.74 -0.39 24.55
CA LEU A 145 -5.11 -1.81 24.63
C LEU A 145 -6.61 -1.99 24.88
N SER A 146 -7.22 -1.12 25.68
CA SER A 146 -8.66 -1.15 25.94
C SER A 146 -9.46 -0.81 24.68
N GLU A 147 -9.07 0.24 23.95
CA GLU A 147 -9.67 0.63 22.67
C GLU A 147 -9.54 -0.49 21.63
N LEU A 148 -8.34 -1.07 21.48
CA LEU A 148 -8.10 -2.20 20.59
C LEU A 148 -9.00 -3.39 20.94
N ASN A 149 -9.11 -3.72 22.23
CA ASN A 149 -9.93 -4.84 22.66
C ASN A 149 -11.42 -4.59 22.37
N GLU A 150 -11.91 -3.38 22.60
CA GLU A 150 -13.28 -2.99 22.26
C GLU A 150 -13.55 -3.16 20.75
N GLU A 151 -12.63 -2.67 19.92
CA GLU A 151 -12.78 -2.75 18.46
C GLU A 151 -12.75 -4.21 17.95
N LEU A 152 -11.87 -5.05 18.50
CA LEU A 152 -11.81 -6.49 18.17
C LEU A 152 -13.10 -7.23 18.53
N HIS A 153 -13.81 -6.82 19.59
CA HIS A 153 -15.05 -7.47 20.02
C HIS A 153 -16.30 -7.02 19.24
N GLN A 154 -16.33 -5.75 18.81
CA GLN A 154 -17.53 -5.13 18.25
C GLN A 154 -17.59 -5.18 16.72
N THR A 155 -16.46 -5.43 16.06
CA THR A 155 -16.31 -5.09 14.64
C THR A 155 -16.33 -6.34 13.77
N LYS A 156 -17.23 -6.36 12.77
CA LYS A 156 -17.26 -7.39 11.72
C LYS A 156 -16.06 -7.22 10.79
N THR A 157 -15.58 -8.32 10.21
CA THR A 157 -14.50 -8.32 9.20
C THR A 157 -14.70 -7.30 8.08
N GLU A 158 -15.93 -7.06 7.63
CA GLU A 158 -16.23 -6.05 6.61
C GLU A 158 -15.84 -4.63 7.01
N ASN A 159 -15.99 -4.26 8.29
CA ASN A 159 -15.64 -2.93 8.77
C ASN A 159 -14.11 -2.75 8.83
N PHE A 160 -13.35 -3.79 9.20
CA PHE A 160 -11.88 -3.78 9.11
C PHE A 160 -11.41 -3.52 7.69
N ILE A 161 -12.04 -4.18 6.72
CA ILE A 161 -11.72 -3.99 5.29
C ILE A 161 -12.03 -2.55 4.87
N VAL A 162 -13.21 -2.02 5.21
CA VAL A 162 -13.59 -0.65 4.85
C VAL A 162 -12.65 0.38 5.47
N ALA A 163 -12.32 0.24 6.76
CA ALA A 163 -11.38 1.13 7.43
C ALA A 163 -9.98 1.06 6.81
N GLY A 164 -9.49 -0.16 6.54
CA GLY A 164 -8.21 -0.39 5.88
C GLY A 164 -8.14 0.23 4.48
N ILE A 165 -9.19 0.07 3.67
CA ILE A 165 -9.28 0.69 2.34
C ILE A 165 -9.19 2.23 2.45
N GLY A 166 -9.97 2.83 3.35
CA GLY A 166 -10.00 4.29 3.52
C GLY A 166 -8.64 4.84 3.94
N TYR A 167 -7.96 4.15 4.86
CA TYR A 167 -6.62 4.48 5.29
C TYR A 167 -5.61 4.36 4.14
N GLU A 168 -5.55 3.21 3.46
CA GLU A 168 -4.64 2.98 2.33
C GLU A 168 -4.83 3.99 1.20
N LEU A 169 -6.07 4.32 0.84
CA LEU A 169 -6.35 5.33 -0.18
C LEU A 169 -5.78 6.69 0.22
N SER A 170 -6.03 7.11 1.46
CA SER A 170 -5.59 8.41 1.96
C SER A 170 -4.07 8.49 2.02
N GLU A 171 -3.40 7.49 2.60
CA GLU A 171 -1.95 7.42 2.68
C GLU A 171 -1.30 7.35 1.30
N ASN A 172 -1.81 6.51 0.39
CA ASN A 172 -1.29 6.44 -0.97
C ASN A 172 -1.44 7.77 -1.72
N LEU A 173 -2.51 8.54 -1.50
CA LEU A 173 -2.66 9.86 -2.11
C LEU A 173 -1.68 10.87 -1.50
N ILE A 174 -1.63 10.97 -0.17
CA ILE A 174 -0.73 11.85 0.58
C ILE A 174 0.73 11.59 0.17
N GLN A 175 1.17 10.34 0.21
CA GLN A 175 2.55 9.95 -0.10
C GLN A 175 2.88 10.05 -1.59
N ASN A 176 1.97 9.79 -2.53
CA ASN A 176 2.33 9.86 -3.95
C ASN A 176 2.23 11.27 -4.54
N PHE A 177 1.37 12.11 -3.98
CA PHE A 177 1.24 13.52 -4.36
C PHE A 177 2.07 14.47 -3.50
N GLN A 178 2.61 13.99 -2.36
CA GLN A 178 3.38 14.80 -1.41
C GLN A 178 2.57 16.01 -0.91
N VAL A 179 1.33 15.74 -0.49
CA VAL A 179 0.42 16.72 0.11
C VAL A 179 0.19 16.37 1.57
N SER A 180 -0.08 17.36 2.43
CA SER A 180 -0.26 17.11 3.87
C SER A 180 -1.60 16.45 4.18
N ILE A 181 -2.63 16.75 3.39
CA ILE A 181 -3.99 16.23 3.53
C ILE A 181 -4.59 15.98 2.14
N VAL A 182 -5.52 15.03 2.04
CA VAL A 182 -6.18 14.67 0.76
C VAL A 182 -6.92 15.87 0.15
N SER A 183 -7.46 16.76 0.98
CA SER A 183 -8.24 17.92 0.53
C SER A 183 -7.42 18.97 -0.23
N ASP A 184 -6.08 18.93 -0.15
CA ASP A 184 -5.21 19.73 -1.01
C ASP A 184 -5.27 19.29 -2.49
N LEU A 185 -5.79 18.09 -2.76
CA LEU A 185 -6.02 17.59 -4.13
C LEU A 185 -7.39 18.00 -4.68
N ILE A 186 -8.27 18.55 -3.85
CA ILE A 186 -9.66 18.92 -4.22
C ILE A 186 -9.67 20.33 -4.82
N ARG A 187 -10.47 20.53 -5.88
CA ARG A 187 -10.84 21.88 -6.31
C ARG A 187 -12.01 22.37 -5.47
N LYS A 188 -11.76 23.34 -4.59
CA LYS A 188 -12.79 23.90 -3.68
C LYS A 188 -13.91 24.69 -4.39
N GLU A 189 -13.74 25.00 -5.67
CA GLU A 189 -14.70 25.76 -6.48
C GLU A 189 -15.41 24.83 -7.47
N GLY A 190 -16.46 24.11 -7.04
CA GLY A 190 -17.31 23.37 -7.97
C GLY A 190 -18.06 22.14 -7.43
N ALA A 191 -18.51 21.33 -8.38
CA ALA A 191 -19.16 20.03 -8.19
C ALA A 191 -18.28 19.03 -7.39
N PRO A 192 -18.85 17.93 -6.86
CA PRO A 192 -18.09 16.94 -6.08
C PRO A 192 -16.83 16.47 -6.79
N SER A 193 -15.75 16.32 -6.02
CA SER A 193 -14.48 15.78 -6.49
C SER A 193 -14.53 14.27 -6.41
N GLU A 194 -14.55 13.62 -7.56
CA GLU A 194 -14.83 12.20 -7.65
C GLU A 194 -14.02 11.50 -8.75
N VAL A 195 -13.70 10.24 -8.50
CA VAL A 195 -13.17 9.32 -9.49
C VAL A 195 -14.11 8.12 -9.56
N GLY A 196 -14.68 7.86 -10.74
CA GLY A 196 -15.43 6.65 -11.02
C GLY A 196 -14.57 5.71 -11.86
N VAL A 197 -14.43 4.47 -11.44
CA VAL A 197 -13.74 3.41 -12.18
C VAL A 197 -14.79 2.36 -12.55
N GLU A 198 -15.04 2.20 -13.84
CA GLU A 198 -16.00 1.24 -14.40
C GLU A 198 -15.72 -0.17 -13.86
N ASP A 199 -16.76 -0.84 -13.35
CA ASP A 199 -16.74 -2.17 -12.74
C ASP A 199 -15.93 -2.31 -11.43
N PHE A 200 -15.38 -1.22 -10.88
CA PHE A 200 -14.66 -1.25 -9.60
C PHE A 200 -15.35 -0.43 -8.52
N GLY A 201 -15.81 0.79 -8.85
CA GLY A 201 -16.45 1.65 -7.86
C GLY A 201 -16.20 3.13 -8.07
N LYS A 202 -16.60 3.89 -7.06
CA LYS A 202 -16.56 5.35 -7.01
C LYS A 202 -15.81 5.80 -5.76
N PHE A 203 -14.94 6.78 -5.93
CA PHE A 203 -14.14 7.40 -4.88
C PHE A 203 -14.47 8.89 -4.82
N ALA A 204 -14.97 9.35 -3.70
CA ALA A 204 -15.28 10.74 -3.42
C ALA A 204 -14.19 11.34 -2.53
N PHE A 205 -13.60 12.44 -2.98
CA PHE A 205 -12.55 13.15 -2.25
C PHE A 205 -13.23 14.21 -1.39
N LEU A 206 -13.03 14.11 -0.08
CA LEU A 206 -13.68 14.92 0.95
C LEU A 206 -12.61 15.67 1.78
N ASP A 207 -13.04 16.63 2.58
CA ASP A 207 -12.12 17.40 3.42
C ASP A 207 -11.37 16.53 4.44
N GLU A 208 -12.05 15.51 4.98
CA GLU A 208 -11.53 14.60 6.01
C GLU A 208 -10.90 13.30 5.46
N GLY A 209 -10.91 13.09 4.13
CA GLY A 209 -10.35 11.88 3.53
C GLY A 209 -11.00 11.46 2.22
N VAL A 210 -11.11 10.14 2.01
CA VAL A 210 -11.73 9.57 0.80
C VAL A 210 -12.91 8.69 1.19
N GLY A 211 -14.11 9.10 0.79
CA GLY A 211 -15.28 8.23 0.81
C GLY A 211 -15.28 7.32 -0.43
N PHE A 212 -15.79 6.11 -0.31
CA PHE A 212 -15.81 5.18 -1.45
C PHE A 212 -17.04 4.27 -1.44
N GLU A 213 -17.43 3.87 -2.65
CA GLU A 213 -18.41 2.85 -2.93
C GLU A 213 -17.75 1.86 -3.88
N ILE A 214 -17.63 0.60 -3.47
CA ILE A 214 -16.79 -0.37 -4.16
C ILE A 214 -17.60 -1.60 -4.54
N ASP A 215 -17.43 -2.05 -5.77
CA ASP A 215 -17.87 -3.36 -6.22
C ASP A 215 -16.85 -4.42 -5.78
N ARG A 216 -17.25 -5.29 -4.84
CA ARG A 216 -16.41 -6.37 -4.32
C ARG A 216 -15.92 -7.32 -5.42
N SER A 217 -16.70 -7.51 -6.47
CA SER A 217 -16.29 -8.37 -7.60
C SER A 217 -15.14 -7.74 -8.38
N GLY A 218 -15.16 -6.42 -8.58
CA GLY A 218 -14.08 -5.64 -9.18
C GLY A 218 -12.81 -5.67 -8.33
N VAL A 219 -12.91 -5.50 -7.00
CA VAL A 219 -11.74 -5.59 -6.10
C VAL A 219 -11.09 -6.96 -6.16
N LYS A 220 -11.88 -8.04 -6.11
CA LYS A 220 -11.34 -9.40 -6.24
C LYS A 220 -10.61 -9.60 -7.57
N GLN A 221 -11.06 -8.98 -8.66
CA GLN A 221 -10.32 -9.00 -9.93
C GLN A 221 -9.01 -8.20 -9.86
N LEU A 222 -8.99 -7.05 -9.16
CA LEU A 222 -7.77 -6.27 -9.01
C LEU A 222 -6.72 -6.99 -8.16
N GLN A 223 -7.16 -7.62 -7.07
CA GLN A 223 -6.30 -8.39 -6.16
C GLN A 223 -5.68 -9.64 -6.82
N GLN A 224 -6.20 -10.09 -7.98
CA GLN A 224 -5.50 -11.11 -8.79
C GLN A 224 -4.17 -10.58 -9.36
N TYR A 225 -4.04 -9.27 -9.57
CA TYR A 225 -2.77 -8.66 -9.93
C TYR A 225 -1.94 -8.48 -8.68
N SER A 226 -1.14 -9.49 -8.35
CA SER A 226 -0.31 -9.53 -7.14
C SER A 226 0.48 -8.25 -6.81
N ARG A 227 0.81 -7.39 -7.80
CA ARG A 227 1.50 -6.12 -7.60
C ARG A 227 1.11 -5.07 -8.64
N VAL A 228 0.99 -3.82 -8.20
CA VAL A 228 0.93 -2.63 -9.05
C VAL A 228 2.31 -1.96 -9.02
N ILE A 229 2.86 -1.61 -10.18
CA ILE A 229 4.19 -0.98 -10.27
C ILE A 229 4.09 0.33 -11.05
N TYR A 230 4.70 1.39 -10.52
CA TYR A 230 4.86 2.67 -11.20
C TYR A 230 6.30 2.87 -11.66
N LEU A 231 6.52 2.94 -12.96
CA LEU A 231 7.84 3.21 -13.54
C LEU A 231 8.01 4.72 -13.74
N GLU A 232 8.90 5.31 -12.95
CA GLU A 232 9.22 6.74 -13.06
C GLU A 232 10.44 7.00 -13.96
N SER A 233 10.66 8.27 -14.31
CA SER A 233 11.76 8.76 -15.11
C SER A 233 13.11 8.14 -14.70
N PRO A 234 13.96 7.74 -15.69
CA PRO A 234 15.30 7.20 -15.44
C PRO A 234 16.21 8.03 -14.54
N VAL A 235 15.94 9.34 -14.42
CA VAL A 235 16.72 10.24 -13.55
C VAL A 235 16.57 9.86 -12.07
N TYR A 236 15.36 9.52 -11.62
CA TYR A 236 15.13 9.12 -10.23
C TYR A 236 15.93 7.86 -9.86
N TRP A 237 16.13 6.94 -10.82
CA TRP A 237 16.92 5.73 -10.59
C TRP A 237 18.40 6.02 -10.38
N LYS A 238 18.96 7.00 -11.09
CA LYS A 238 20.35 7.42 -10.86
C LYS A 238 20.57 7.97 -9.45
N LEU A 239 19.51 8.49 -8.83
CA LEU A 239 19.54 9.08 -7.49
C LEU A 239 19.05 8.11 -6.40
N LYS A 240 18.76 6.85 -6.72
CA LYS A 240 18.06 5.92 -5.83
C LYS A 240 18.63 5.86 -4.43
N THR A 241 19.93 5.59 -4.30
CA THR A 241 20.59 5.47 -3.00
C THR A 241 20.49 6.75 -2.17
N ALA A 242 20.61 7.92 -2.80
CA ALA A 242 20.50 9.20 -2.11
C ALA A 242 19.06 9.46 -1.62
N LEU A 243 18.05 9.10 -2.41
CA LEU A 243 16.64 9.25 -2.05
C LEU A 243 16.25 8.26 -0.94
N GLU A 244 16.70 7.01 -1.00
CA GLU A 244 16.51 6.02 0.08
C GLU A 244 17.09 6.51 1.41
N ASN A 245 18.33 7.01 1.40
CA ASN A 245 18.96 7.56 2.60
C ASN A 245 18.20 8.77 3.16
N THR A 246 17.62 9.60 2.29
CA THR A 246 16.84 10.78 2.69
C THR A 246 15.58 10.36 3.42
N ARG A 247 14.86 9.35 2.91
CA ARG A 247 13.66 8.81 3.57
C ARG A 247 13.99 8.28 4.95
N ASP A 248 15.03 7.46 5.06
CA ASP A 248 15.39 6.81 6.32
C ASP A 248 15.78 7.87 7.37
N TYR A 249 16.48 8.93 6.96
CA TYR A 249 16.76 10.08 7.83
C TYR A 249 15.50 10.81 8.29
N VAL A 250 14.58 11.12 7.37
CA VAL A 250 13.32 11.81 7.68
C VAL A 250 12.47 10.98 8.64
N GLN A 251 12.31 9.69 8.37
CA GLN A 251 11.54 8.79 9.21
C GLN A 251 12.14 8.63 10.61
N GLN A 252 13.47 8.52 10.71
CA GLN A 252 14.15 8.44 12.02
C GLN A 252 14.01 9.73 12.84
N ARG A 253 14.07 10.89 12.18
CA ARG A 253 14.07 12.19 12.86
C ARG A 253 12.68 12.72 13.19
N TYR A 254 11.71 12.49 12.31
CA TYR A 254 10.38 13.11 12.37
C TYR A 254 9.23 12.09 12.49
N GLY A 255 9.50 10.79 12.30
CA GLY A 255 8.51 9.71 12.44
C GLY A 255 7.78 9.35 11.14
N SER A 256 6.94 8.32 11.21
CA SER A 256 6.26 7.67 10.08
C SER A 256 5.19 8.52 9.37
N GLY A 257 4.78 9.67 9.92
CA GLY A 257 3.79 10.57 9.31
C GLY A 257 4.37 11.76 8.52
N THR A 258 5.68 11.78 8.27
CA THR A 258 6.34 12.92 7.59
C THR A 258 6.53 12.65 6.09
N LEU A 259 6.21 13.64 5.27
CA LEU A 259 6.44 13.58 3.83
C LEU A 259 7.95 13.54 3.51
N SER A 260 8.37 12.51 2.78
CA SER A 260 9.79 12.30 2.44
C SER A 260 10.32 13.24 1.34
N SER A 261 9.46 14.10 0.78
CA SER A 261 9.68 14.87 -0.45
C SER A 261 9.85 14.03 -1.73
N VAL A 262 9.74 12.70 -1.62
CA VAL A 262 9.80 11.75 -2.73
C VAL A 262 8.51 10.92 -2.72
N PRO A 263 7.84 10.76 -3.87
CA PRO A 263 6.60 9.99 -3.92
C PRO A 263 6.76 8.54 -3.45
N GLY A 264 5.77 8.02 -2.71
CA GLY A 264 5.78 6.66 -2.16
C GLY A 264 6.09 5.55 -3.17
N TYR A 265 5.46 5.61 -4.35
CA TYR A 265 5.63 4.66 -5.44
C TYR A 265 7.09 4.47 -5.89
N PHE A 266 7.94 5.48 -5.67
CA PHE A 266 9.37 5.36 -5.95
C PHE A 266 10.01 4.28 -5.08
N TYR A 267 9.67 4.28 -3.79
CA TYR A 267 10.21 3.32 -2.82
C TYR A 267 9.61 1.93 -3.01
N ASP A 268 8.35 1.84 -3.42
CA ASP A 268 7.70 0.56 -3.74
C ASP A 268 8.46 -0.17 -4.84
N LEU A 269 8.79 0.56 -5.93
CA LEU A 269 9.59 0.03 -7.01
C LEU A 269 11.06 -0.21 -6.59
N ALA A 270 11.66 0.72 -5.84
CA ALA A 270 13.02 0.55 -5.33
C ALA A 270 13.17 -0.73 -4.49
N SER A 271 12.15 -1.06 -3.70
CA SER A 271 12.04 -2.29 -2.89
C SER A 271 11.78 -3.51 -3.76
N ALA A 272 10.84 -3.44 -4.70
CA ALA A 272 10.54 -4.54 -5.64
C ALA A 272 11.77 -4.97 -6.48
N LEU A 273 12.70 -4.06 -6.74
CA LEU A 273 13.94 -4.33 -7.48
C LEU A 273 15.10 -4.86 -6.60
N LYS A 274 14.99 -4.82 -5.26
CA LYS A 274 16.03 -5.37 -4.37
C LYS A 274 16.03 -6.90 -4.31
N PHE A 275 14.98 -7.54 -4.81
CA PHE A 275 14.91 -8.99 -4.86
C PHE A 275 15.83 -9.53 -5.96
N GLU A 276 16.99 -10.01 -5.56
CA GLU A 276 17.86 -10.81 -6.43
C GLU A 276 17.33 -12.24 -6.49
N TYR A 277 17.03 -12.72 -7.70
CA TYR A 277 16.54 -14.08 -7.89
C TYR A 277 17.72 -15.04 -7.82
N THR A 278 17.86 -15.78 -6.72
CA THR A 278 18.91 -16.80 -6.53
C THR A 278 18.52 -18.18 -7.10
N GLY A 279 17.29 -18.33 -7.58
CA GLY A 279 16.77 -19.56 -8.20
C GLY A 279 16.88 -19.59 -9.73
N LYS A 280 16.36 -20.67 -10.35
CA LYS A 280 16.19 -20.74 -11.82
C LYS A 280 15.30 -19.58 -12.27
N MET A 281 15.85 -18.72 -13.13
CA MET A 281 15.16 -17.54 -13.66
C MET A 281 13.77 -17.92 -14.20
N ALA A 282 12.73 -17.24 -13.72
CA ALA A 282 11.33 -17.59 -14.03
C ALA A 282 10.97 -17.46 -15.51
N PHE A 283 11.71 -16.65 -16.27
CA PHE A 283 11.47 -16.40 -17.69
C PHE A 283 12.79 -16.30 -18.47
N PRO A 284 13.53 -17.42 -18.62
CA PRO A 284 14.85 -17.39 -19.25
C PRO A 284 14.76 -16.95 -20.71
N ASP A 285 13.66 -17.30 -21.39
CA ASP A 285 13.43 -16.92 -22.79
C ASP A 285 13.20 -15.41 -22.95
N VAL A 286 12.46 -14.79 -22.03
CA VAL A 286 12.20 -13.34 -22.04
C VAL A 286 13.49 -12.60 -21.72
N TYR A 287 14.24 -13.04 -20.71
CA TYR A 287 15.54 -12.47 -20.38
C TYR A 287 16.51 -12.59 -21.55
N THR A 288 16.59 -13.74 -22.21
CA THR A 288 17.46 -13.96 -23.37
C THR A 288 17.03 -13.08 -24.55
N LYS A 289 15.72 -12.86 -24.76
CA LYS A 289 15.22 -11.91 -25.77
C LYS A 289 15.58 -10.47 -25.42
N LEU A 290 15.49 -10.07 -24.15
CA LEU A 290 15.79 -8.69 -23.70
C LEU A 290 17.28 -8.38 -23.61
N THR A 291 18.11 -9.36 -23.25
CA THR A 291 19.57 -9.21 -23.07
C THR A 291 20.38 -9.74 -24.26
N GLY A 292 19.72 -10.37 -25.23
CA GLY A 292 20.32 -10.70 -26.51
C GLY A 292 20.96 -9.45 -27.12
N LYS A 293 22.15 -9.62 -27.73
CA LYS A 293 23.07 -8.57 -28.20
C LYS A 293 22.47 -7.43 -29.06
N ASN A 294 21.19 -7.53 -29.46
CA ASN A 294 20.50 -6.59 -30.33
C ASN A 294 19.42 -5.75 -29.65
N VAL A 295 19.10 -5.97 -28.36
CA VAL A 295 17.96 -5.29 -27.70
C VAL A 295 18.41 -4.16 -26.78
N ILE A 296 19.41 -4.40 -25.92
CA ILE A 296 20.00 -3.34 -25.09
C ILE A 296 21.20 -2.75 -25.85
N GLY A 297 21.03 -1.53 -26.37
CA GLY A 297 21.97 -0.86 -27.27
C GLY A 297 21.63 -0.96 -28.76
N GLY A 298 20.47 -1.54 -29.11
CA GLY A 298 20.01 -1.64 -30.49
C GLY A 298 19.83 -0.26 -31.14
N LYS A 299 20.40 -0.08 -32.34
CA LYS A 299 20.11 1.09 -33.20
C LYS A 299 18.60 1.16 -33.44
N ILE A 300 17.94 2.17 -32.89
CA ILE A 300 16.59 2.53 -33.31
C ILE A 300 16.71 3.10 -34.72
N VAL A 301 16.46 2.27 -35.74
CA VAL A 301 16.29 2.74 -37.10
C VAL A 301 14.86 3.27 -37.20
N LEU A 302 14.72 4.61 -37.16
CA LEU A 302 13.46 5.27 -37.43
C LEU A 302 13.23 5.26 -38.95
N PRO A 303 12.25 4.50 -39.48
CA PRO A 303 11.93 4.57 -40.90
C PRO A 303 11.27 5.93 -41.15
N GLY A 304 11.84 6.71 -42.08
CA GLY A 304 11.35 8.01 -42.48
C GLY A 304 10.01 7.91 -43.21
N LYS A 305 8.92 7.82 -42.45
CA LYS A 305 7.55 8.30 -42.75
C LYS A 305 6.65 7.87 -41.60
N TRP A 306 6.08 8.85 -40.91
CA TRP A 306 5.14 8.63 -39.81
C TRP A 306 3.84 8.02 -40.35
N GLN A 307 3.61 6.74 -40.05
CA GLN A 307 2.29 6.14 -40.00
C GLN A 307 2.15 5.44 -38.64
N GLN A 308 0.95 5.55 -38.07
CA GLN A 308 0.56 5.09 -36.73
C GLN A 308 1.11 3.69 -36.41
N PHE A 309 1.81 3.55 -35.28
CA PHE A 309 2.26 2.25 -34.79
C PHE A 309 1.13 1.57 -34.00
N LEU A 310 0.56 0.52 -34.59
CA LEU A 310 -0.26 -0.49 -33.91
C LEU A 310 0.65 -1.70 -33.62
N ILE A 311 0.98 -1.95 -32.35
CA ILE A 311 1.65 -3.21 -31.97
C ILE A 311 0.56 -4.16 -31.49
N ALA A 312 0.18 -5.11 -32.35
CA ALA A 312 -0.72 -6.20 -32.00
C ALA A 312 0.07 -7.36 -31.40
N CYS A 313 -0.22 -7.75 -30.17
CA CYS A 313 0.15 -9.07 -29.64
C CYS A 313 -1.05 -10.01 -29.80
N HIS A 314 -0.87 -11.08 -30.56
CA HIS A 314 -1.84 -12.17 -30.72
C HIS A 314 -2.12 -12.86 -29.38
N SER A 315 -3.41 -13.04 -29.05
CA SER A 315 -3.83 -14.06 -28.09
C SER A 315 -3.90 -15.42 -28.79
N TYR A 316 -3.34 -16.46 -28.17
CA TYR A 316 -3.68 -17.83 -28.56
C TYR A 316 -4.75 -18.34 -27.60
N GLY A 317 -5.95 -18.52 -28.14
CA GLY A 317 -7.08 -19.15 -27.48
C GLY A 317 -6.95 -20.68 -27.40
N ASN A 318 -7.63 -21.22 -26.39
CA ASN A 318 -8.16 -22.58 -26.22
C ASN A 318 -7.57 -23.72 -27.06
N ARG A 319 -7.00 -24.73 -26.37
CA ARG A 319 -7.09 -26.12 -26.81
C ARG A 319 -7.70 -26.98 -25.71
N GLN A 320 -8.81 -27.62 -26.06
CA GLN A 320 -9.47 -28.68 -25.28
C GLN A 320 -8.54 -29.89 -25.07
N PRO A 321 -8.77 -30.69 -24.01
CA PRO A 321 -8.03 -31.94 -23.79
C PRO A 321 -8.50 -33.01 -24.80
N ARG A 322 -7.56 -33.63 -25.53
CA ARG A 322 -7.82 -34.85 -26.29
C ARG A 322 -7.64 -36.07 -25.38
N HIS A 323 -8.65 -36.93 -25.35
CA HIS A 323 -8.58 -38.28 -24.80
C HIS A 323 -7.47 -39.11 -25.48
N PRO A 324 -6.75 -39.98 -24.74
CA PRO A 324 -5.86 -40.95 -25.33
C PRO A 324 -6.67 -42.16 -25.83
N GLY A 325 -6.64 -42.36 -27.15
CA GLY A 325 -7.03 -43.60 -27.80
C GLY A 325 -5.90 -44.63 -27.77
N ILE A 326 -6.33 -45.89 -27.65
CA ILE A 326 -5.58 -47.14 -27.56
C ILE A 326 -4.91 -47.52 -28.90
N ALA A 327 -3.72 -48.12 -28.82
CA ALA A 327 -3.11 -49.18 -29.69
C ALA A 327 -1.57 -49.03 -29.62
N ASN A 328 -0.73 -50.03 -29.35
CA ASN A 328 -0.85 -51.49 -29.27
C ASN A 328 -0.14 -52.01 -28.01
#